data_AF-A0A7D6GU97-F1
#
_entry.id   AF-A0A7D6GU97-F1
#
_cell.length_a   1.000
_cell.length_b   1.000
_cell.length_c   1.000
_cell.angle_alpha   90.00
_cell.angle_beta   90.00
_cell.angle_gamma   90.00
#
_symmetry.space_group_name_H-M   'P 1'
#
loop_
_entity.id
_entity.type
_entity.pdbx_description
1 polymer ?
#
loop_
_entity_poly.entity_id
_entity_poly.type
_entity_poly.pdbx_seq_one_letter_code
_entity_poly.pdbx_strand_id
1 'polypeptide(L)'
;MRSKHLQREIDDLVAQGWTIEEETPDRVVLVDREFGSVVSHVLVALLTFWFSMGLGNVVWGAYNYVSRSQRRVLWEDGGDCPSCGADVPSSADYCPSCGEDLEPVTEPNEGVVCPECDAVTADGSQYCPSCGTKLAATFGRSSSEDRTDT
;
A
#
# COMPACT_ATOMS: atom_id res chain seq x y z
N MET A 1 -15.99 -5.78 -6.47
CA MET A 1 -15.44 -5.98 -7.83
C MET A 1 -14.10 -5.28 -7.80
N ARG A 2 -13.02 -6.00 -8.08
CA ARG A 2 -11.66 -5.49 -7.86
C ARG A 2 -11.35 -4.33 -8.80
N SER A 3 -10.50 -3.41 -8.37
CA SER A 3 -10.11 -2.27 -9.19
C SER A 3 -9.36 -2.73 -10.46
N LYS A 4 -9.53 -2.00 -11.57
CA LYS A 4 -8.88 -2.36 -12.86
C LYS A 4 -7.36 -2.29 -12.79
N HIS A 5 -6.81 -1.46 -11.89
CA HIS A 5 -5.38 -1.35 -11.65
C HIS A 5 -4.86 -2.63 -11.00
N LEU A 6 -5.47 -3.01 -9.88
CA LEU A 6 -5.12 -4.22 -9.13
C LEU A 6 -5.20 -5.49 -9.98
N GLN A 7 -6.27 -5.64 -10.79
CA GLN A 7 -6.40 -6.80 -11.69
C GLN A 7 -5.25 -6.89 -12.69
N ARG A 8 -4.86 -5.77 -13.30
CA ARG A 8 -3.74 -5.74 -14.27
C ARG A 8 -2.41 -6.09 -13.62
N GLU A 9 -2.15 -5.61 -12.41
CA GLU A 9 -0.91 -5.92 -11.71
C GLU A 9 -0.86 -7.39 -11.28
N ILE A 10 -1.97 -7.94 -10.82
CA ILE A 10 -2.06 -9.38 -10.51
C ILE A 10 -1.84 -10.22 -11.75
N ASP A 11 -2.49 -9.89 -12.87
CA ASP A 11 -2.34 -10.60 -14.13
C ASP A 11 -0.89 -10.57 -14.61
N ASP A 12 -0.21 -9.43 -14.49
CA ASP A 12 1.21 -9.27 -14.86
C ASP A 12 2.13 -10.08 -13.95
N LEU A 13 1.95 -10.03 -12.63
CA LEU A 13 2.75 -10.82 -11.68
C LEU A 13 2.52 -12.32 -11.86
N VAL A 14 1.29 -12.76 -12.06
CA VAL A 14 0.98 -14.16 -12.34
C VAL A 14 1.61 -14.59 -13.67
N ALA A 15 1.60 -13.73 -14.70
CA ALA A 15 2.30 -14.01 -15.96
C ALA A 15 3.83 -14.10 -15.79
N GLN A 16 4.41 -13.37 -14.84
CA GLN A 16 5.82 -13.47 -14.44
C GLN A 16 6.14 -14.72 -13.61
N GLY A 17 5.13 -15.51 -13.20
CA GLY A 17 5.31 -16.74 -12.43
C GLY A 17 5.03 -16.63 -10.93
N TRP A 18 4.55 -15.47 -10.46
CA TRP A 18 4.14 -15.30 -9.07
C TRP A 18 2.91 -16.14 -8.76
N THR A 19 2.85 -16.70 -7.55
CA THR A 19 1.70 -17.49 -7.09
C THR A 19 0.92 -16.73 -6.03
N ILE A 20 -0.40 -16.77 -6.11
CA ILE A 20 -1.29 -16.17 -5.10
C ILE A 20 -1.36 -17.08 -3.87
N GLU A 21 -1.01 -16.55 -2.71
CA GLU A 21 -1.02 -17.30 -1.43
C GLU A 21 -2.25 -16.98 -0.57
N GLU A 22 -2.69 -15.72 -0.56
CA GLU A 22 -3.86 -15.27 0.22
C GLU A 22 -4.68 -14.29 -0.63
N GLU A 23 -5.99 -14.55 -0.73
CA GLU A 23 -6.95 -13.64 -1.35
C GLU A 23 -7.93 -13.12 -0.30
N THR A 24 -7.85 -11.83 0.01
CA THR A 24 -8.86 -11.13 0.80
C THR A 24 -9.55 -10.06 -0.04
N PRO A 25 -10.73 -9.56 0.37
CA PRO A 25 -11.41 -8.48 -0.34
C PRO A 25 -10.54 -7.22 -0.47
N ASP A 26 -9.75 -6.92 0.57
CA ASP A 26 -9.00 -5.66 0.64
C ASP A 26 -7.56 -5.77 0.09
N ARG A 27 -7.00 -6.98 0.03
CA ARG A 27 -5.61 -7.21 -0.43
C ARG A 27 -5.39 -8.59 -1.03
N VAL A 28 -4.39 -8.72 -1.87
CA VAL A 28 -3.88 -10.00 -2.34
C VAL A 28 -2.39 -10.13 -2.08
N VAL A 29 -2.03 -11.30 -1.57
CA VAL A 29 -0.66 -11.65 -1.25
C VAL A 29 -0.15 -12.58 -2.34
N LEU A 30 0.90 -12.13 -3.02
CA LEU A 30 1.62 -12.92 -4.01
C LEU A 30 3.00 -13.31 -3.46
N VAL A 31 3.42 -14.54 -3.74
CA VAL A 31 4.73 -15.05 -3.37
C VAL A 31 5.42 -15.58 -4.61
N ASP A 32 6.67 -15.19 -4.80
CA ASP A 32 7.56 -15.78 -5.78
C ASP A 32 8.44 -16.84 -5.10
N ARG A 33 8.46 -18.04 -5.70
CA ARG A 33 9.24 -19.19 -5.24
C ARG A 33 10.12 -19.66 -6.40
N GLU A 34 11.11 -18.84 -6.77
CA GLU A 34 12.14 -19.25 -7.71
C GLU A 34 13.04 -20.34 -7.11
N PHE A 35 12.79 -21.60 -7.47
CA PHE A 35 13.80 -22.64 -7.38
C PHE A 35 14.85 -22.30 -8.44
N GLY A 36 15.98 -21.70 -8.04
CA GLY A 36 17.06 -21.30 -8.96
C GLY A 36 17.45 -22.42 -9.95
N SER A 37 18.12 -22.12 -11.06
CA SER A 37 18.20 -23.05 -12.21
C SER A 37 18.51 -24.51 -11.83
N VAL A 38 17.78 -25.44 -12.44
CA VAL A 38 17.96 -26.89 -12.24
C VAL A 38 19.41 -27.29 -12.54
N VAL A 39 20.03 -26.68 -13.55
CA VAL A 39 21.44 -26.89 -13.89
C VAL A 39 22.36 -26.45 -12.75
N SER A 40 22.11 -25.28 -12.15
CA SER A 40 22.84 -24.81 -10.98
C SER A 40 22.71 -25.79 -9.81
N HIS A 41 21.51 -26.32 -9.56
CA HIS A 41 21.28 -27.32 -8.52
C HIS A 41 22.02 -28.63 -8.80
N VAL A 42 22.05 -29.09 -10.06
CA VAL A 42 22.80 -30.30 -10.47
C VAL A 42 24.30 -30.11 -10.33
N LEU A 43 24.85 -28.95 -10.73
CA LEU A 43 26.27 -28.65 -10.61
C LEU A 43 26.71 -28.57 -9.15
N VAL A 44 25.96 -27.86 -8.30
CA VAL A 44 26.25 -27.79 -6.87
C VAL A 44 26.13 -29.19 -6.26
N ALA A 45 25.14 -29.99 -6.64
CA ALA A 45 25.01 -31.37 -6.16
C ALA A 45 26.19 -32.26 -6.55
N LEU A 46 26.66 -32.21 -7.80
CA LEU A 46 27.81 -33.00 -8.25
C LEU A 46 29.10 -32.56 -7.53
N LEU A 47 29.34 -31.26 -7.40
CA LEU A 47 30.53 -30.73 -6.72
C LEU A 47 30.50 -31.01 -5.21
N THR A 48 29.37 -30.79 -4.55
CA THR A 48 29.26 -30.99 -3.10
C THR A 48 29.15 -32.46 -2.70
N PHE A 49 28.60 -33.33 -3.54
CA PHE A 49 28.63 -34.77 -3.33
C PHE A 49 30.06 -35.32 -3.43
N TRP A 50 30.83 -34.85 -4.41
CA TRP A 50 32.21 -35.28 -4.63
C TRP A 50 33.19 -34.75 -3.56
N PHE A 51 33.00 -33.53 -3.06
CA PHE A 51 33.96 -32.90 -2.12
C PHE A 51 33.47 -32.76 -0.66
N SER A 52 32.18 -32.99 -0.34
CA SER A 52 31.65 -32.72 1.02
C SER A 52 30.58 -33.69 1.57
N MET A 53 30.35 -34.85 0.91
CA MET A 53 29.28 -35.80 1.29
C MET A 53 27.88 -35.14 1.46
N GLY A 54 27.59 -34.02 0.78
CA GLY A 54 26.25 -33.44 0.70
C GLY A 54 25.84 -32.47 1.82
N LEU A 55 26.59 -32.32 2.92
CA LEU A 55 26.23 -31.35 3.98
C LEU A 55 26.27 -29.90 3.49
N GLY A 56 27.25 -29.55 2.64
CA GLY A 56 27.33 -28.22 2.05
C GLY A 56 26.10 -27.89 1.18
N ASN A 57 25.52 -28.90 0.54
CA ASN A 57 24.35 -28.74 -0.31
C ASN A 57 23.06 -28.51 0.49
N VAL A 58 22.92 -29.21 1.63
CA VAL A 58 21.80 -28.99 2.55
C VAL A 58 21.84 -27.59 3.14
N VAL A 59 23.02 -27.13 3.58
CA VAL A 59 23.19 -25.78 4.13
C VAL A 59 22.97 -24.70 3.07
N TRP A 60 23.52 -24.87 1.87
CA TRP A 60 23.35 -23.92 0.78
C TRP A 60 21.91 -23.89 0.25
N GLY A 61 21.27 -25.04 0.10
CA GLY A 61 19.87 -25.16 -0.29
C GLY A 61 18.94 -24.53 0.74
N ALA A 62 19.17 -24.78 2.04
CA ALA A 62 18.43 -24.11 3.11
C ALA A 62 18.65 -22.60 3.10
N TYR A 63 19.89 -22.14 2.92
CA TYR A 63 20.21 -20.71 2.82
C TYR A 63 19.48 -20.07 1.64
N ASN A 64 19.57 -20.63 0.43
CA ASN A 64 18.97 -20.03 -0.76
C ASN A 64 17.43 -20.10 -0.75
N TYR A 65 16.83 -21.18 -0.23
CA TYR A 65 15.39 -21.30 -0.05
C TYR A 65 14.84 -20.24 0.90
N VAL A 66 15.50 -20.03 2.05
CA VAL A 66 15.08 -19.03 3.04
C VAL A 66 15.38 -17.61 2.54
N SER A 67 16.43 -17.41 1.76
CA SER A 67 16.87 -16.06 1.37
C SER A 67 16.14 -15.46 0.15
N ARG A 68 15.36 -16.24 -0.61
CA ARG A 68 14.76 -15.77 -1.88
C ARG A 68 13.24 -15.80 -1.99
N SER A 69 12.50 -16.15 -0.94
CA SER A 69 11.04 -16.03 -0.99
C SER A 69 10.63 -14.55 -0.90
N GLN A 70 10.36 -13.92 -2.03
CA GLN A 70 9.79 -12.57 -2.05
C GLN A 70 8.27 -12.66 -1.88
N ARG A 71 7.73 -11.91 -0.93
CA ARG A 71 6.29 -11.77 -0.70
C ARG A 71 5.89 -10.33 -1.01
N ARG A 72 4.97 -10.14 -1.94
CA ARG A 72 4.37 -8.84 -2.25
C ARG A 72 2.90 -8.84 -1.81
N VAL A 73 2.47 -7.70 -1.27
CA VAL A 73 1.08 -7.46 -0.88
C VAL A 73 0.57 -6.35 -1.79
N LEU A 74 -0.55 -6.60 -2.47
CA LEU A 74 -1.24 -5.63 -3.31
C LEU A 74 -2.58 -5.27 -2.68
N TRP A 75 -2.91 -3.99 -2.60
CA TRP A 75 -4.10 -3.44 -1.95
C TRP A 75 -5.17 -3.03 -2.97
N GLU A 76 -6.45 -3.15 -2.61
CA GLU A 76 -7.56 -2.83 -3.55
C GLU A 76 -7.64 -1.34 -3.90
N ASP A 77 -7.44 -0.48 -2.89
CA ASP A 77 -7.39 0.98 -2.99
C ASP A 77 -5.95 1.50 -2.79
N GLY A 78 -4.96 0.74 -3.26
CA GLY A 78 -3.53 1.02 -3.07
C GLY A 78 -2.92 1.97 -4.10
N GLY A 79 -1.80 2.57 -3.73
CA GLY A 79 -0.90 3.31 -4.61
C GLY A 79 0.56 3.11 -4.23
N ASP A 80 1.48 3.49 -5.12
CA ASP A 80 2.91 3.34 -4.88
C ASP A 80 3.43 4.37 -3.86
N CYS A 81 4.15 3.90 -2.84
CA CYS A 81 4.87 4.77 -1.93
C CYS A 81 5.93 5.59 -2.71
N PRO A 82 5.95 6.93 -2.59
CA PRO A 82 6.88 7.77 -3.35
C PRO A 82 8.35 7.55 -2.96
N SER A 83 8.62 7.09 -1.74
CA SER A 83 9.98 6.88 -1.23
C SER A 83 10.57 5.52 -1.64
N CYS A 84 9.76 4.46 -1.71
CA CYS A 84 10.26 3.10 -1.95
C CYS A 84 9.56 2.30 -3.06
N GLY A 85 8.46 2.81 -3.61
CA GLY A 85 7.68 2.13 -4.65
C GLY A 85 6.93 0.89 -4.16
N ALA A 86 6.77 0.70 -2.86
CA ALA A 86 5.91 -0.36 -2.33
C ALA A 86 4.43 0.03 -2.47
N ASP A 87 3.58 -0.93 -2.86
CA ASP A 87 2.14 -0.73 -2.89
C ASP A 87 1.60 -0.60 -1.45
N VAL A 88 0.93 0.52 -1.18
CA VAL A 88 0.42 0.91 0.13
C VAL A 88 -1.05 1.32 0.02
N PRO A 89 -1.90 0.98 1.01
CA PRO A 89 -3.30 1.35 0.94
C PRO A 89 -3.44 2.88 1.06
N SER A 90 -4.39 3.47 0.32
CA SER A 90 -4.63 4.92 0.33
C SER A 90 -5.00 5.51 1.70
N SER A 91 -5.43 4.67 2.64
CA SER A 91 -5.73 5.03 4.02
C SER A 91 -4.56 4.86 5.00
N ALA A 92 -3.38 4.40 4.55
CA ALA A 92 -2.23 4.26 5.42
C ALA A 92 -1.63 5.63 5.77
N ASP A 93 -1.42 5.87 7.06
CA ASP A 93 -0.66 7.03 7.56
C ASP A 93 0.86 6.87 7.37
N TYR A 94 1.33 5.62 7.19
CA TYR A 94 2.76 5.33 7.02
C TYR A 94 2.98 4.12 6.10
N CYS A 95 4.12 4.10 5.41
CA CYS A 95 4.51 2.97 4.57
C CYS A 95 5.03 1.81 5.43
N PRO A 96 4.38 0.62 5.42
CA PRO A 96 4.84 -0.54 6.18
C PRO A 96 6.16 -1.15 5.66
N SER A 97 6.60 -0.77 4.46
CA SER A 97 7.83 -1.29 3.85
C SER A 97 9.06 -0.45 4.15
N CYS A 98 8.96 0.88 4.15
CA CYS A 98 10.10 1.78 4.39
C CYS A 98 9.96 2.69 5.62
N GLY A 99 8.76 2.83 6.19
CA GLY A 99 8.51 3.66 7.36
C GLY A 99 8.31 5.16 7.09
N GLU A 100 8.18 5.57 5.81
CA GLU A 100 7.84 6.95 5.44
C GLU A 100 6.42 7.29 5.90
N ASP A 101 6.20 8.51 6.43
CA ASP A 101 4.87 9.04 6.70
C ASP A 101 4.17 9.36 5.39
N LEU A 102 3.01 8.74 5.16
CA LEU A 102 2.15 8.97 4.03
C LEU A 102 1.06 9.93 4.50
N GLU A 103 1.12 11.19 4.07
CA GLU A 103 -0.02 12.08 4.30
C GLU A 103 -1.22 11.47 3.55
N PRO A 104 -2.30 11.06 4.25
CA PRO A 104 -3.46 10.52 3.58
C PRO A 104 -3.93 11.58 2.60
N VAL A 105 -4.04 11.21 1.33
CA VAL A 105 -4.73 12.02 0.33
C VAL A 105 -6.20 11.97 0.69
N THR A 106 -6.53 12.70 1.74
CA THR A 106 -7.89 13.01 2.13
C THR A 106 -8.37 13.83 0.95
N GLU A 107 -9.18 13.22 0.09
CA GLU A 107 -9.81 13.95 -0.99
C GLU A 107 -10.39 15.23 -0.37
N PRO A 108 -10.01 16.43 -0.87
CA PRO A 108 -10.54 17.67 -0.35
C PRO A 108 -11.96 17.83 -0.88
N ASN A 109 -12.86 16.96 -0.44
CA ASN A 109 -14.28 17.07 -0.69
C ASN A 109 -14.82 18.04 0.37
N GLU A 110 -14.98 19.27 -0.09
CA GLU A 110 -15.63 20.40 0.59
C GLU A 110 -14.83 20.96 1.77
N GLY A 111 -13.85 21.81 1.45
CA GLY A 111 -13.19 22.65 2.45
C GLY A 111 -13.90 23.99 2.63
N VAL A 112 -13.95 24.48 3.86
CA VAL A 112 -14.36 25.86 4.17
C VAL A 112 -13.15 26.78 4.03
N VAL A 113 -13.30 27.87 3.26
CA VAL A 113 -12.27 28.91 3.13
C VAL A 113 -12.27 29.78 4.39
N CYS A 114 -11.10 29.93 5.01
CA CYS A 114 -10.94 30.81 6.17
C CYS A 114 -11.13 32.28 5.75
N PRO A 115 -12.02 33.05 6.41
CA PRO A 115 -12.27 34.46 6.05
C PRO A 115 -11.12 35.41 6.43
N GLU A 116 -10.15 34.95 7.23
CA GLU A 116 -9.07 35.80 7.75
C GLU A 116 -7.76 35.65 6.96
N CYS A 117 -7.48 34.45 6.43
CA CYS A 117 -6.21 34.16 5.75
C CYS A 117 -6.37 33.41 4.42
N ASP A 118 -7.60 33.22 3.96
CA ASP A 118 -7.96 32.53 2.70
C ASP A 118 -7.48 31.07 2.59
N ALA A 119 -6.97 30.48 3.67
CA ALA A 119 -6.59 29.08 3.71
C ALA A 119 -7.81 28.15 3.62
N VAL A 120 -7.74 27.14 2.77
CA VAL A 120 -8.77 26.09 2.67
C VAL A 120 -8.61 25.13 3.85
N THR A 121 -9.68 24.95 4.63
CA THR A 121 -9.69 24.10 5.82
C THR A 121 -10.73 22.99 5.67
N ALA A 122 -10.52 21.81 6.25
CA ALA A 122 -11.49 20.72 6.25
C ALA A 122 -12.84 21.14 6.87
N ASP A 123 -13.96 20.63 6.33
CA ASP A 123 -15.30 20.87 6.88
C ASP A 123 -15.40 20.38 8.34
N GLY A 124 -16.12 21.13 9.19
CA GLY A 124 -16.27 20.80 10.62
C GLY A 124 -15.08 21.18 11.53
N SER A 125 -14.01 21.77 11.00
CA SER A 125 -12.91 22.32 11.79
C SER A 125 -13.37 23.51 12.66
N GLN A 126 -13.08 23.48 13.96
CA GLN A 126 -13.44 24.57 14.89
C GLN A 126 -12.50 25.77 14.79
N TYR A 127 -11.27 25.55 14.30
CA TYR A 127 -10.21 26.55 14.19
C TYR A 127 -9.45 26.34 12.88
N CYS A 128 -9.01 27.43 12.26
CA CYS A 128 -8.15 27.39 11.07
C CYS A 128 -6.73 26.96 11.46
N PRO A 129 -6.14 25.94 10.83
CA PRO A 129 -4.79 25.47 11.12
C PRO A 129 -3.70 26.45 10.67
N SER A 130 -3.99 27.35 9.74
CA SER A 130 -3.01 28.30 9.20
C SER A 130 -2.89 29.58 10.02
N CYS A 131 -3.98 30.08 10.61
CA CYS A 131 -3.98 31.36 11.33
C CYS A 131 -4.56 31.29 12.76
N GLY A 132 -5.16 30.17 13.17
CA GLY A 132 -5.77 30.00 14.50
C GLY A 132 -7.15 30.65 14.68
N THR A 133 -7.72 31.27 13.65
CA THR A 133 -9.04 31.89 13.72
C THR A 133 -10.13 30.84 13.93
N LYS A 134 -11.07 31.11 14.84
CA LYS A 134 -12.20 30.22 15.13
C LYS A 134 -13.18 30.24 13.97
N LEU A 135 -13.43 29.08 13.37
CA LEU A 135 -14.39 28.91 12.28
C LEU A 135 -15.76 28.62 12.92
N ALA A 136 -16.73 29.52 12.74
CA ALA A 136 -18.05 29.37 13.34
C ALA A 136 -18.84 28.27 12.61
N ALA A 137 -19.38 27.30 13.37
CA ALA A 137 -20.24 26.21 12.90
C ALA A 137 -21.62 26.74 12.43
N THR A 138 -21.66 27.52 11.36
CA THR A 138 -22.92 28.07 10.81
C THR A 138 -22.88 28.08 9.28
N PHE A 139 -22.61 26.93 8.68
CA PHE A 139 -22.99 26.65 7.29
C PHE A 139 -23.89 25.41 7.19
N GLY A 140 -24.69 25.17 8.23
CA GLY A 140 -25.72 24.13 8.27
C GLY A 140 -27.08 24.68 8.67
N ARG A 141 -27.64 25.67 7.93
CA ARG A 141 -29.09 25.95 7.97
C ARG A 141 -29.59 26.75 6.76
N SER A 142 -29.72 26.11 5.61
CA SER A 142 -30.69 26.53 4.59
C SER A 142 -31.99 25.76 4.80
N SER A 143 -32.84 26.24 5.72
CA SER A 143 -34.31 26.02 5.75
C SER A 143 -34.87 26.59 7.05
N SER A 144 -35.12 27.90 7.12
CA SER A 144 -36.18 28.49 7.94
C SER A 144 -36.25 30.01 7.71
N GLU A 145 -36.63 30.41 6.50
CA GLU A 145 -37.27 31.70 6.26
C GLU A 145 -38.70 31.41 5.86
N ASP A 146 -39.59 31.32 6.86
CA ASP A 146 -40.89 31.96 6.76
C ASP A 146 -41.49 32.09 8.16
N ARG A 147 -41.30 33.28 8.74
CA ARG A 147 -42.03 33.73 9.92
C ARG A 147 -42.72 35.02 9.51
N THR A 148 -43.98 34.87 9.08
CA THR A 148 -45.14 35.76 9.30
C THR A 148 -44.83 37.23 9.64
N ASP A 149 -45.36 38.18 8.86
CA ASP A 149 -46.29 39.26 9.30
C ASP A 149 -46.52 40.29 8.17
N THR A 150 -47.73 40.33 7.58
CA THR A 150 -48.59 41.51 7.31
C THR A 150 -49.89 41.06 6.65
#